data_AF-A0A2W5K101-F1
#
_entry.id   AF-A0A2W5K101-F1
#
_cell.length_a   1.000
_cell.length_b   1.000
_cell.length_c   1.000
_cell.angle_alpha   90.00
_cell.angle_beta   90.00
_cell.angle_gamma   90.00
#
_symmetry.space_group_name_H-M   'P 1'
#
loop_
_entity.id
_entity.type
_entity.pdbx_description
1 polymer ?
#
loop_
_entity_poly.entity_id
_entity_poly.type
_entity_poly.pdbx_seq_one_letter_code
_entity_poly.pdbx_strand_id
1 'polypeptide(L)'
;MRSLKPRAVSDLGPAWAGSSVNTSIYRQDGVATVDGLQVGAFYDEDGRPTFFKRDALNARVELRRLEEPSEPWDGHRSISLGIDADGRIHAAYGAHGDALRYVRGGKGLDLATIAPAELGPTDRPTYPMFVRHGPGNGELALFYRRGGASNGDIMLKRFDRSKERWRDGGRPLLEGTASSRPSGPYLNRLLTTADGAVHGFLAWRLKLAAGEERVVNSGLDLVAFVDDLRRVAAPSGFRFAPPIGAAQAERVVAVPFDGDLINQGGAELDPQGVPAAATWWRDPGEAAPQFRLVHRAADGFRAVKASAFTTPFTLAGRGTLVLPHSRPALLFSREGHAVLVYRSREIGGALAANVLAPPDYRFVGRTLLWDEDLGAYEPIVDHAAWREGGVLSVLLQRCAQPPRDGSGERTSAEARVVEWAEDEILARAE
;
A
#
# COMPACT_ATOMS: atom_id res chain seq x y z
N MET A 1 -13.64 -11.53 -22.15
CA MET A 1 -13.40 -12.55 -21.11
C MET A 1 -14.47 -12.35 -20.05
N ARG A 2 -15.19 -13.40 -19.61
CA ARG A 2 -16.12 -13.25 -18.47
C ARG A 2 -15.31 -13.02 -17.19
N SER A 3 -15.87 -12.33 -16.21
CA SER A 3 -15.28 -12.24 -14.86
C SER A 3 -15.31 -13.60 -14.15
N LEU A 4 -14.41 -13.79 -13.20
CA LEU A 4 -14.44 -14.89 -12.24
C LEU A 4 -15.50 -14.57 -11.19
N LYS A 5 -16.43 -15.51 -10.97
CA LYS A 5 -17.50 -15.31 -10.00
C LYS A 5 -16.89 -15.22 -8.59
N PRO A 6 -17.19 -14.17 -7.80
CA PRO A 6 -16.77 -14.13 -6.41
C PRO A 6 -17.36 -15.29 -5.60
N ARG A 7 -16.58 -15.80 -4.65
CA ARG A 7 -17.07 -16.75 -3.65
C ARG A 7 -17.99 -16.08 -2.63
N ALA A 8 -17.68 -14.84 -2.26
CA ALA A 8 -18.47 -14.03 -1.36
C ALA A 8 -18.40 -12.55 -1.73
N VAL A 9 -19.49 -11.85 -1.45
CA VAL A 9 -19.63 -10.39 -1.54
C VAL A 9 -20.31 -9.94 -0.27
N SER A 10 -19.65 -9.07 0.50
CA SER A 10 -20.18 -8.47 1.72
C SER A 10 -20.33 -6.96 1.51
N ASP A 11 -21.55 -6.49 1.37
CA ASP A 11 -21.85 -5.05 1.30
C ASP A 11 -21.61 -4.40 2.68
N LEU A 12 -20.89 -3.27 2.69
CA LEU A 12 -20.54 -2.51 3.90
C LEU A 12 -21.36 -1.23 4.05
N GLY A 13 -22.07 -0.81 3.00
CA GLY A 13 -22.86 0.40 2.91
C GLY A 13 -22.28 1.45 1.96
N PRO A 14 -23.02 2.55 1.75
CA PRO A 14 -22.56 3.70 0.99
C PRO A 14 -21.27 4.28 1.58
N ALA A 15 -20.34 4.65 0.71
CA ALA A 15 -19.06 5.21 1.09
C ALA A 15 -18.66 6.38 0.18
N TRP A 16 -17.79 7.26 0.68
CA TRP A 16 -17.30 8.39 -0.10
C TRP A 16 -16.62 7.94 -1.39
N ALA A 17 -17.10 8.42 -2.53
CA ALA A 17 -16.60 8.08 -3.87
C ALA A 17 -16.15 9.31 -4.67
N GLY A 18 -16.16 10.50 -4.08
CA GLY A 18 -15.70 11.74 -4.72
C GLY A 18 -14.18 11.83 -4.92
N SER A 19 -13.41 10.94 -4.28
CA SER A 19 -11.96 10.80 -4.41
C SER A 19 -11.56 9.34 -4.21
N SER A 20 -10.28 9.00 -4.43
CA SER A 20 -9.75 7.66 -4.19
C SER A 20 -9.39 7.40 -2.72
N VAL A 21 -9.79 8.23 -1.77
CA VAL A 21 -9.33 8.18 -0.35
C VAL A 21 -9.53 6.83 0.34
N ASN A 22 -10.59 6.10 -0.02
CA ASN A 22 -10.90 4.76 0.50
C ASN A 22 -10.14 3.63 -0.23
N THR A 23 -9.52 3.94 -1.37
CA THR A 23 -9.07 2.94 -2.36
C THR A 23 -7.65 3.24 -2.86
N SER A 24 -6.86 3.98 -2.09
CA SER A 24 -5.47 4.28 -2.45
C SER A 24 -4.53 3.17 -1.98
N ILE A 25 -3.62 2.71 -2.84
CA ILE A 25 -2.75 1.53 -2.58
C ILE A 25 -1.88 1.67 -1.30
N TYR A 26 -1.58 2.89 -0.87
CA TYR A 26 -0.72 3.17 0.28
C TYR A 26 -1.40 3.05 1.65
N ARG A 27 -2.63 2.54 1.69
CA ARG A 27 -3.31 2.15 2.94
C ARG A 27 -2.68 0.87 3.48
N GLN A 28 -1.96 0.97 4.59
CA GLN A 28 -1.30 -0.18 5.23
C GLN A 28 -1.76 -0.32 6.69
N ASP A 29 -2.81 -1.08 6.98
CA ASP A 29 -3.72 -1.77 6.03
C ASP A 29 -5.08 -1.06 5.88
N GLY A 30 -5.78 -1.28 4.78
CA GLY A 30 -7.18 -0.84 4.63
C GLY A 30 -8.20 -1.90 5.09
N VAL A 31 -7.79 -3.17 5.05
CA VAL A 31 -8.51 -4.35 5.51
C VAL A 31 -7.47 -5.40 5.95
N ALA A 32 -7.73 -6.13 7.02
CA ALA A 32 -6.83 -7.15 7.55
C ALA A 32 -7.59 -8.27 8.25
N THR A 33 -7.14 -9.50 8.05
CA THR A 33 -7.63 -10.69 8.76
C THR A 33 -6.74 -11.01 9.96
N VAL A 34 -7.38 -11.27 11.11
CA VAL A 34 -6.75 -11.71 12.36
C VAL A 34 -7.64 -12.76 13.00
N ASP A 35 -7.10 -13.96 13.21
CA ASP A 35 -7.80 -15.10 13.83
C ASP A 35 -9.17 -15.41 13.18
N GLY A 36 -9.24 -15.32 11.84
CA GLY A 36 -10.46 -15.58 11.06
C GLY A 36 -11.48 -14.44 11.05
N LEU A 37 -11.25 -13.37 11.82
CA LEU A 37 -12.03 -12.14 11.77
C LEU A 37 -11.35 -11.15 10.84
N GLN A 38 -12.13 -10.53 9.96
CA GLN A 38 -11.64 -9.46 9.12
C GLN A 38 -12.11 -8.11 9.67
N VAL A 39 -11.17 -7.18 9.80
CA VAL A 39 -11.44 -5.79 10.18
C VAL A 39 -10.96 -4.84 9.09
N GLY A 40 -11.65 -3.73 8.94
CA GLY A 40 -11.25 -2.70 7.99
C GLY A 40 -11.84 -1.35 8.33
N ALA A 41 -11.51 -0.36 7.52
CA ALA A 41 -12.03 0.98 7.68
C ALA A 41 -12.21 1.68 6.32
N PHE A 42 -13.11 2.65 6.29
CA PHE A 42 -13.36 3.52 5.14
C PHE A 42 -14.03 4.81 5.63
N TYR A 43 -14.06 5.84 4.81
CA TYR A 43 -14.93 6.99 5.01
C TYR A 43 -16.30 6.70 4.41
N ASP A 44 -17.36 6.84 5.21
CA ASP A 44 -18.73 6.72 4.73
C ASP A 44 -19.14 7.87 3.78
N GLU A 45 -20.37 7.87 3.28
CA GLU A 45 -20.90 8.88 2.37
C GLU A 45 -20.91 10.33 2.93
N ASP A 46 -20.80 10.45 4.25
CA ASP A 46 -20.72 11.71 4.99
C ASP A 46 -19.28 12.12 5.31
N GLY A 47 -18.29 11.30 4.90
CA GLY A 47 -16.88 11.55 5.17
C GLY A 47 -16.45 11.18 6.59
N ARG A 48 -17.25 10.39 7.32
CA ARG A 48 -16.91 9.94 8.68
C ARG A 48 -16.10 8.64 8.63
N PRO A 49 -15.03 8.52 9.42
CA PRO A 49 -14.33 7.25 9.58
C PRO A 49 -15.30 6.19 10.11
N THR A 50 -15.44 5.11 9.36
CA THR A 50 -16.29 3.95 9.66
C THR A 50 -15.43 2.70 9.65
N PHE A 51 -15.48 1.96 10.74
CA PHE A 51 -14.79 0.70 10.94
C PHE A 51 -15.77 -0.44 10.74
N PHE A 52 -15.30 -1.53 10.15
CA PHE A 52 -16.08 -2.74 10.04
C PHE A 52 -15.33 -3.93 10.62
N LYS A 53 -16.10 -4.92 11.06
CA LYS A 53 -15.62 -6.24 11.46
C LYS A 53 -16.60 -7.26 10.91
N ARG A 54 -16.09 -8.32 10.32
CA ARG A 54 -16.90 -9.47 9.90
C ARG A 54 -16.18 -10.78 10.17
N ASP A 55 -16.95 -11.83 10.33
CA ASP A 55 -16.44 -13.20 10.24
C ASP A 55 -16.23 -13.54 8.77
N ALA A 56 -15.02 -13.98 8.42
CA ALA A 56 -14.67 -14.36 7.06
C ALA A 56 -15.53 -15.52 6.51
N LEU A 57 -16.18 -16.31 7.38
CA LEU A 57 -16.98 -17.48 7.01
C LEU A 57 -18.48 -17.20 6.83
N ASN A 58 -19.06 -16.24 7.58
CA ASN A 58 -20.52 -16.04 7.61
C ASN A 58 -21.00 -14.64 7.23
N ALA A 59 -20.06 -13.74 6.87
CA ALA A 59 -20.33 -12.44 6.23
C ALA A 59 -21.25 -11.48 7.01
N ARG A 60 -21.47 -11.69 8.32
CA ARG A 60 -22.15 -10.68 9.15
C ARG A 60 -21.21 -9.51 9.41
N VAL A 61 -21.65 -8.30 9.06
CA VAL A 61 -20.87 -7.07 9.19
C VAL A 61 -21.33 -6.29 10.42
N GLU A 62 -20.42 -6.05 11.35
CA GLU A 62 -20.53 -5.05 12.41
C GLU A 62 -19.89 -3.75 11.93
N LEU A 63 -20.55 -2.61 12.18
CA LEU A 63 -20.05 -1.28 11.83
C LEU A 63 -19.92 -0.38 13.05
N ARG A 64 -18.84 0.40 13.10
CA ARG A 64 -18.64 1.50 14.04
C ARG A 64 -18.28 2.77 13.28
N ARG A 65 -19.22 3.72 13.25
CA ARG A 65 -19.03 5.06 12.71
C ARG A 65 -18.55 6.02 13.80
N LEU A 66 -17.52 6.81 13.52
CA LEU A 66 -17.12 7.93 14.36
C LEU A 66 -17.91 9.19 13.99
N GLU A 67 -18.19 10.07 14.95
CA GLU A 67 -19.10 11.21 14.73
C GLU A 67 -18.48 12.31 13.85
N GLU A 68 -17.19 12.58 14.05
CA GLU A 68 -16.49 13.69 13.41
C GLU A 68 -16.04 13.36 11.98
N PRO A 69 -16.54 14.07 10.96
CA PRO A 69 -16.09 13.88 9.59
C PRO A 69 -14.63 14.32 9.41
N SER A 70 -14.00 13.78 8.37
CA SER A 70 -12.71 14.25 7.89
C SER A 70 -12.88 14.99 6.55
N GLU A 71 -11.77 15.19 5.85
CA GLU A 71 -11.72 15.80 4.51
C GLU A 71 -11.48 14.70 3.47
N PRO A 72 -12.48 13.84 3.18
CA PRO A 72 -12.30 12.68 2.31
C PRO A 72 -12.11 13.07 0.84
N TRP A 73 -12.28 14.33 0.46
CA TRP A 73 -12.05 14.80 -0.91
C TRP A 73 -10.57 14.72 -1.33
N ASP A 74 -9.64 14.72 -0.38
CA ASP A 74 -8.21 14.55 -0.63
C ASP A 74 -7.81 13.06 -0.56
N GLY A 75 -7.37 12.49 -1.69
CA GLY A 75 -6.95 11.10 -1.78
C GLY A 75 -5.80 10.74 -0.82
N HIS A 76 -5.00 11.71 -0.38
CA HIS A 76 -3.88 11.52 0.55
C HIS A 76 -4.32 11.22 1.98
N ARG A 77 -5.54 11.62 2.35
CA ARG A 77 -6.05 11.57 3.73
C ARG A 77 -6.65 10.22 4.13
N SER A 78 -6.18 9.15 3.50
CA SER A 78 -6.66 7.78 3.68
C SER A 78 -6.50 7.27 5.12
N ILE A 79 -7.25 6.21 5.45
CA ILE A 79 -7.17 5.53 6.75
C ILE A 79 -6.25 4.31 6.63
N SER A 80 -5.22 4.24 7.47
CA SER A 80 -4.38 3.05 7.62
C SER A 80 -4.62 2.40 8.99
N LEU A 81 -4.62 1.07 9.02
CA LEU A 81 -4.89 0.24 10.20
C LEU A 81 -3.65 -0.52 10.65
N GLY A 82 -3.49 -0.65 11.97
CA GLY A 82 -2.55 -1.57 12.59
C GLY A 82 -3.27 -2.39 13.65
N ILE A 83 -2.91 -3.66 13.79
CA ILE A 83 -3.47 -4.53 14.83
C ILE A 83 -2.32 -4.97 15.73
N ASP A 84 -2.40 -4.62 17.01
CA ASP A 84 -1.38 -5.03 17.99
C ASP A 84 -1.55 -6.49 18.41
N ALA A 85 -0.56 -7.03 19.14
CA ALA A 85 -0.61 -8.43 19.57
C ALA A 85 -1.67 -8.72 20.67
N ASP A 86 -2.34 -7.70 21.21
CA ASP A 86 -3.49 -7.87 22.12
C ASP A 86 -4.83 -7.76 21.37
N GLY A 87 -4.80 -7.67 20.03
CA GLY A 87 -5.98 -7.51 19.20
C GLY A 87 -6.60 -6.12 19.30
N ARG A 88 -5.83 -5.07 19.65
CA ARG A 88 -6.32 -3.69 19.55
C ARG A 88 -6.22 -3.21 18.11
N ILE A 89 -7.27 -2.54 17.65
CA ILE A 89 -7.27 -1.83 16.37
C ILE A 89 -6.68 -0.44 16.60
N HIS A 90 -5.65 -0.11 15.84
CA HIS A 90 -5.02 1.20 15.75
C HIS A 90 -5.37 1.78 14.37
N ALA A 91 -5.73 3.06 14.31
CA ALA A 91 -5.97 3.69 13.01
C ALA A 91 -5.47 5.13 13.00
N ALA A 92 -4.75 5.48 11.94
CA ALA A 92 -4.23 6.82 11.70
C ALA A 92 -4.73 7.32 10.34
N TYR A 93 -5.20 8.57 10.29
CA TYR A 93 -5.93 9.09 9.13
C TYR A 93 -5.99 10.62 9.07
N GLY A 94 -6.48 11.15 7.95
CA GLY A 94 -6.84 12.55 7.80
C GLY A 94 -5.69 13.49 7.42
N ALA A 95 -4.46 12.98 7.24
CA ALA A 95 -3.27 13.79 7.10
C ALA A 95 -2.74 13.94 5.66
N HIS A 96 -2.47 15.18 5.25
CA HIS A 96 -1.67 15.52 4.08
C HIS A 96 -0.76 16.75 4.37
N GLY A 97 0.20 16.55 5.28
CA GLY A 97 1.10 17.61 5.72
C GLY A 97 0.55 18.49 6.84
N ASP A 98 -0.58 18.08 7.42
CA ASP A 98 -1.32 18.68 8.53
C ASP A 98 -1.49 17.66 9.68
N ALA A 99 -2.44 17.87 10.59
CA ALA A 99 -2.59 17.05 11.79
C ALA A 99 -3.04 15.61 11.48
N LEU A 100 -2.24 14.63 11.91
CA LEU A 100 -2.62 13.22 11.86
C LEU A 100 -3.59 12.88 13.00
N ARG A 101 -4.79 12.44 12.64
CA ARG A 101 -5.78 11.93 13.59
C ARG A 101 -5.47 10.47 13.89
N TYR A 102 -5.73 10.08 15.13
CA TYR A 102 -5.46 8.72 15.61
C TYR A 102 -6.56 8.25 16.55
N VAL A 103 -7.03 7.03 16.31
CA VAL A 103 -7.97 6.32 17.19
C VAL A 103 -7.40 4.96 17.56
N ARG A 104 -7.88 4.43 18.69
CA ARG A 104 -7.51 3.10 19.17
C ARG A 104 -8.72 2.41 19.78
N GLY A 105 -8.86 1.12 19.53
CA GLY A 105 -9.80 0.24 20.23
C GLY A 105 -9.21 -0.41 21.48
N GLY A 106 -10.07 -1.07 22.24
CA GLY A 106 -9.74 -2.04 23.26
C GLY A 106 -9.30 -3.38 22.66
N LYS A 107 -9.05 -4.36 23.52
CA LYS A 107 -8.58 -5.70 23.13
C LYS A 107 -9.67 -6.48 22.41
N GLY A 108 -9.27 -7.53 21.68
CA GLY A 108 -10.21 -8.49 21.09
C GLY A 108 -11.03 -7.97 19.91
N LEU A 109 -10.52 -6.99 19.16
CA LEU A 109 -11.15 -6.42 17.97
C LEU A 109 -12.57 -5.86 18.24
N ASP A 110 -12.80 -5.32 19.43
CA ASP A 110 -14.09 -4.71 19.78
C ASP A 110 -14.22 -3.31 19.15
N LEU A 111 -15.08 -3.17 18.14
CA LEU A 111 -15.26 -1.89 17.46
C LEU A 111 -15.93 -0.84 18.36
N ALA A 112 -16.78 -1.24 19.31
CA ALA A 112 -17.51 -0.31 20.17
C ALA A 112 -16.57 0.57 21.01
N THR A 113 -15.38 0.05 21.29
CA THR A 113 -14.35 0.72 22.09
C THR A 113 -13.45 1.67 21.28
N ILE A 114 -13.59 1.71 19.95
CA ILE A 114 -12.78 2.61 19.12
C ILE A 114 -13.14 4.06 19.45
N ALA A 115 -12.12 4.80 19.91
CA ALA A 115 -12.22 6.20 20.29
C ALA A 115 -10.92 6.96 19.97
N PRO A 116 -10.97 8.31 19.88
CA PRO A 116 -9.76 9.13 19.80
C PRO A 116 -8.75 8.79 20.91
N ALA A 117 -7.47 8.74 20.54
CA ALA A 117 -6.39 8.44 21.46
C ALA A 117 -5.18 9.33 21.15
N GLU A 118 -4.20 9.38 22.06
CA GLU A 118 -3.00 10.19 21.85
C GLU A 118 -1.94 9.45 21.03
N LEU A 119 -1.51 10.06 19.93
CA LEU A 119 -0.33 9.67 19.17
C LEU A 119 0.93 10.46 19.60
N GLY A 120 0.73 11.60 20.27
CA GLY A 120 1.74 12.64 20.45
C GLY A 120 1.96 13.48 19.19
N PRO A 121 2.87 14.46 19.24
CA PRO A 121 3.08 15.41 18.14
C PRO A 121 3.61 14.70 16.89
N THR A 122 3.20 15.20 15.73
CA THR A 122 3.72 14.85 14.41
C THR A 122 4.01 16.14 13.65
N ASP A 123 5.07 16.15 12.84
CA ASP A 123 5.45 17.31 12.03
C ASP A 123 5.13 17.01 10.57
N ARG A 124 4.10 17.69 10.04
CA ARG A 124 3.62 17.59 8.64
C ARG A 124 3.56 16.14 8.11
N PRO A 125 2.88 15.21 8.79
CA PRO A 125 2.79 13.81 8.41
C PRO A 125 1.97 13.58 7.13
N THR A 126 2.29 12.51 6.41
CA THR A 126 1.49 11.92 5.33
C THR A 126 1.78 10.42 5.27
N TYR A 127 0.84 9.63 4.75
CA TYR A 127 1.02 8.18 4.53
C TYR A 127 1.39 7.39 5.80
N PRO A 128 0.50 7.34 6.82
CA PRO A 128 0.72 6.46 7.96
C PRO A 128 0.77 4.99 7.50
N MET A 129 1.75 4.24 8.00
CA MET A 129 1.91 2.80 7.72
C MET A 129 2.19 2.07 9.02
N PHE A 130 1.27 1.22 9.46
CA PHE A 130 1.48 0.39 10.65
C PHE A 130 2.26 -0.87 10.28
N VAL A 131 3.16 -1.26 11.17
CA VAL A 131 4.01 -2.44 10.96
C VAL A 131 4.18 -3.18 12.28
N ARG A 132 3.88 -4.49 12.28
CA ARG A 132 4.29 -5.39 13.35
C ARG A 132 5.75 -5.74 13.18
N HIS A 133 6.54 -5.78 14.24
CA HIS A 133 7.98 -6.07 14.17
C HIS A 133 8.50 -6.78 15.44
N GLY A 134 9.80 -7.09 15.45
CA GLY A 134 10.48 -7.70 16.58
C GLY A 134 10.15 -9.20 16.75
N PRO A 135 10.63 -9.84 17.83
CA PRO A 135 10.42 -11.27 18.05
C PRO A 135 8.94 -11.65 18.02
N GLY A 136 8.58 -12.63 17.19
CA GLY A 136 7.19 -13.08 17.01
C GLY A 136 6.24 -12.01 16.46
N ASN A 137 6.78 -10.92 15.89
CA ASN A 137 6.02 -9.76 15.41
C ASN A 137 5.14 -9.12 16.49
N GLY A 138 5.54 -9.20 17.76
CA GLY A 138 4.72 -8.80 18.91
C GLY A 138 4.64 -7.28 19.17
N GLU A 139 5.51 -6.49 18.56
CA GLU A 139 5.59 -5.04 18.74
C GLU A 139 4.93 -4.31 17.56
N LEU A 140 4.45 -3.09 17.81
CA LEU A 140 3.79 -2.26 16.79
C LEU A 140 4.54 -0.94 16.60
N ALA A 141 4.81 -0.61 15.34
CA ALA A 141 5.37 0.65 14.91
C ALA A 141 4.43 1.39 13.96
N LEU A 142 4.57 2.71 13.91
CA LEU A 142 3.95 3.58 12.92
C LEU A 142 5.05 4.32 12.17
N PHE A 143 5.14 4.04 10.88
CA PHE A 143 5.92 4.81 9.93
C PHE A 143 5.05 5.92 9.36
N TYR A 144 5.64 7.08 9.08
CA TYR A 144 4.95 8.14 8.33
C TYR A 144 5.98 8.97 7.58
N ARG A 145 5.55 9.59 6.48
CA ARG A 145 6.38 10.54 5.76
C ARG A 145 6.19 11.94 6.33
N ARG A 146 7.28 12.63 6.63
CA ARG A 146 7.29 14.06 6.96
C ARG A 146 7.70 14.87 5.73
N GLY A 147 7.07 16.03 5.52
CA GLY A 147 7.54 17.01 4.54
C GLY A 147 7.07 16.77 3.10
N GLY A 148 7.82 17.31 2.14
CA GLY A 148 7.39 17.42 0.74
C GLY A 148 7.79 16.25 -0.16
N ALA A 149 7.33 16.31 -1.41
CA ALA A 149 7.57 15.26 -2.40
C ALA A 149 9.05 15.06 -2.77
N SER A 150 9.90 16.08 -2.63
CA SER A 150 11.32 16.02 -3.06
C SER A 150 12.32 16.34 -1.95
N ASN A 151 11.86 16.38 -0.69
CA ASN A 151 12.67 16.68 0.49
C ASN A 151 12.02 16.08 1.75
N GLY A 152 11.24 15.01 1.58
CA GLY A 152 10.56 14.36 2.67
C GLY A 152 11.48 13.41 3.43
N ASP A 153 11.00 12.95 4.58
CA ASP A 153 11.70 12.03 5.46
C ASP A 153 10.79 10.89 5.88
N ILE A 154 11.33 9.71 6.17
CA ILE A 154 10.59 8.63 6.81
C ILE A 154 10.83 8.67 8.32
N MET A 155 9.76 8.89 9.06
CA MET A 155 9.74 8.98 10.51
C MET A 155 9.17 7.71 11.14
N LEU A 156 9.46 7.50 12.41
CA LEU A 156 9.05 6.32 13.18
C LEU A 156 8.46 6.71 14.53
N LYS A 157 7.34 6.09 14.90
CA LYS A 157 6.86 5.98 16.28
C LYS A 157 6.72 4.51 16.65
N ARG A 158 6.86 4.20 17.94
CA ARG A 158 6.70 2.84 18.50
C ARG A 158 5.65 2.83 19.57
N PHE A 159 4.83 1.80 19.59
CA PHE A 159 3.82 1.63 20.60
C PHE A 159 4.39 0.87 21.80
N ASP A 160 4.44 1.52 22.96
CA ASP A 160 4.75 0.89 24.23
C ASP A 160 3.49 0.24 24.79
N ARG A 161 3.35 -1.07 24.57
CA ARG A 161 2.17 -1.84 25.01
C ARG A 161 1.96 -1.81 26.51
N SER A 162 3.03 -1.80 27.30
CA SER A 162 2.95 -1.83 28.77
C SER A 162 2.39 -0.53 29.35
N LYS A 163 2.62 0.59 28.66
CA LYS A 163 2.15 1.92 29.06
C LYS A 163 1.07 2.48 28.15
N GLU A 164 0.62 1.68 27.18
CA GLU A 164 -0.38 2.00 26.18
C GLU A 164 -0.18 3.37 25.49
N ARG A 165 1.06 3.71 25.13
CA ARG A 165 1.38 5.01 24.53
C ARG A 165 2.42 4.93 23.42
N TRP A 166 2.42 5.92 22.55
CA TRP A 166 3.44 6.06 21.51
C TRP A 166 4.69 6.75 22.03
N ARG A 167 5.85 6.29 21.54
CA ARG A 167 7.16 6.88 21.76
C ARG A 167 7.73 7.31 20.41
N ASP A 168 8.29 8.51 20.35
CA ASP A 168 8.93 9.01 19.13
C ASP A 168 10.29 8.34 18.89
N GLY A 169 10.63 8.09 17.63
CA GLY A 169 11.95 7.61 17.22
C GLY A 169 13.04 8.67 17.32
N GLY A 170 12.67 9.95 17.46
CA GLY A 170 13.56 11.09 17.71
C GLY A 170 14.31 11.62 16.49
N ARG A 171 14.56 10.79 15.48
CA ARG A 171 15.21 11.15 14.20
C ARG A 171 14.59 10.40 13.03
N PRO A 172 14.74 10.88 11.78
CA PRO A 172 14.35 10.13 10.61
C PRO A 172 15.10 8.80 10.49
N LEU A 173 14.43 7.80 9.93
CA LEU A 173 15.06 6.59 9.43
C LEU A 173 15.72 6.87 8.08
N LEU A 174 14.98 7.51 7.19
CA LEU A 174 15.43 7.96 5.86
C LEU A 174 15.27 9.47 5.77
N GLU A 175 16.29 10.18 5.29
CA GLU A 175 16.28 11.64 5.18
C GLU A 175 16.53 12.07 3.73
N GLY A 176 15.57 12.82 3.19
CA GLY A 176 15.58 13.22 1.79
C GLY A 176 16.69 14.21 1.41
N THR A 177 17.17 14.96 2.40
CA THR A 177 18.22 15.97 2.27
C THR A 177 19.60 15.48 2.67
N ALA A 178 19.76 14.22 3.09
CA ALA A 178 21.05 13.64 3.48
C ALA A 178 22.00 13.36 2.30
N SER A 179 21.64 13.77 1.08
CA SER A 179 22.48 13.64 -0.12
C SER A 179 22.59 14.97 -0.87
N SER A 180 23.60 15.10 -1.74
CA SER A 180 23.82 16.32 -2.53
C SER A 180 22.69 16.65 -3.51
N ARG A 181 21.82 15.68 -3.81
CA ARG A 181 20.61 15.86 -4.63
C ARG A 181 19.37 15.57 -3.78
N PRO A 182 18.74 16.60 -3.18
CA PRO A 182 17.54 16.42 -2.38
C PRO A 182 16.46 15.64 -3.13
N SER A 183 15.90 14.63 -2.47
CA SER A 183 14.85 13.78 -3.01
C SER A 183 13.91 13.31 -1.91
N GLY A 184 12.66 12.99 -2.24
CA GLY A 184 11.70 12.48 -1.26
C GLY A 184 11.63 10.95 -1.31
N PRO A 185 11.76 10.24 -0.18
CA PRO A 185 11.56 8.80 -0.14
C PRO A 185 10.07 8.48 -0.23
N TYR A 186 9.74 7.50 -1.07
CA TYR A 186 8.42 6.91 -1.14
C TYR A 186 8.55 5.39 -1.01
N LEU A 187 8.12 4.88 0.13
CA LEU A 187 8.08 3.45 0.40
C LEU A 187 6.92 2.79 -0.36
N ASN A 188 7.19 1.62 -0.92
CA ASN A 188 6.17 0.62 -1.22
C ASN A 188 5.65 0.01 0.09
N ARG A 189 4.70 -0.94 0.01
CA ARG A 189 4.26 -1.74 1.18
C ARG A 189 5.47 -2.22 2.00
N LEU A 190 5.45 -1.98 3.31
CA LEU A 190 6.48 -2.46 4.23
C LEU A 190 6.22 -3.93 4.57
N LEU A 191 7.28 -4.73 4.58
CA LEU A 191 7.23 -6.18 4.74
C LEU A 191 7.96 -6.57 6.01
N THR A 192 7.32 -7.34 6.90
CA THR A 192 8.00 -7.88 8.08
C THR A 192 8.37 -9.33 7.86
N THR A 193 9.66 -9.64 7.91
CA THR A 193 10.19 -11.00 7.82
C THR A 193 10.07 -11.74 9.16
N ALA A 194 10.20 -13.07 9.13
CA ALA A 194 10.01 -13.91 10.32
C ALA A 194 11.01 -13.61 11.48
N ASP A 195 12.18 -13.07 11.16
CA ASP A 195 13.18 -12.59 12.12
C ASP A 195 12.86 -11.20 12.70
N GLY A 196 11.76 -10.58 12.28
CA GLY A 196 11.28 -9.30 12.77
C GLY A 196 11.93 -8.08 12.13
N ALA A 197 12.73 -8.26 11.07
CA ALA A 197 13.21 -7.16 10.23
C ALA A 197 12.08 -6.59 9.36
N VAL A 198 12.11 -5.29 9.09
CA VAL A 198 11.10 -4.62 8.26
C VAL A 198 11.76 -4.15 6.97
N HIS A 199 11.38 -4.72 5.84
CA HIS A 199 11.88 -4.38 4.53
C HIS A 199 11.00 -3.34 3.84
N GLY A 200 11.61 -2.44 3.09
CA GLY A 200 10.92 -1.45 2.28
C GLY A 200 11.64 -1.24 0.96
N PHE A 201 10.95 -1.56 -0.15
CA PHE A 201 11.34 -1.02 -1.44
C PHE A 201 10.97 0.45 -1.50
N LEU A 202 11.79 1.28 -2.13
CA LEU A 202 11.52 2.70 -2.26
C LEU A 202 12.04 3.29 -3.55
N ALA A 203 11.35 4.34 -4.00
CA ALA A 203 11.85 5.24 -5.01
C ALA A 203 12.14 6.61 -4.38
N TRP A 204 13.20 7.26 -4.86
CA TRP A 204 13.54 8.63 -4.49
C TRP A 204 13.00 9.60 -5.55
N ARG A 205 12.04 10.44 -5.17
CA ARG A 205 11.46 11.44 -6.07
C ARG A 205 12.34 12.69 -6.12
N LEU A 206 12.85 13.00 -7.31
CA LEU A 206 13.79 14.10 -7.51
C LEU A 206 13.10 15.46 -7.51
N LYS A 207 13.83 16.48 -7.05
CA LYS A 207 13.46 17.88 -7.29
C LYS A 207 13.83 18.27 -8.72
N LEU A 208 12.86 18.75 -9.50
CA LEU A 208 13.07 19.21 -10.86
C LEU A 208 13.18 20.74 -10.92
N ALA A 209 13.62 21.24 -12.08
CA ALA A 209 13.64 22.67 -12.36
C ALA A 209 12.23 23.27 -12.28
N ALA A 210 12.14 24.57 -11.97
CA ALA A 210 10.86 25.26 -11.93
C ALA A 210 10.14 25.19 -13.28
N GLY A 211 8.83 24.94 -13.25
CA GLY A 211 7.99 24.79 -14.45
C GLY A 211 7.94 23.38 -15.03
N GLU A 212 8.78 22.46 -14.56
CA GLU A 212 8.70 21.04 -14.93
C GLU A 212 7.59 20.35 -14.11
N GLU A 213 6.63 19.73 -14.79
CA GLU A 213 5.50 19.04 -14.16
C GLU A 213 5.69 17.52 -14.09
N ARG A 214 6.72 16.96 -14.74
CA ARG A 214 7.00 15.52 -14.66
C ARG A 214 7.25 15.06 -13.23
N VAL A 215 6.85 13.84 -12.95
CA VAL A 215 7.22 13.09 -11.75
C VAL A 215 8.41 12.22 -12.11
N VAL A 216 9.58 12.55 -11.59
CA VAL A 216 10.81 11.78 -11.83
C VAL A 216 11.23 11.07 -10.55
N ASN A 217 11.18 9.74 -10.62
CA ASN A 217 11.60 8.84 -9.56
C ASN A 217 12.91 8.13 -9.96
N SER A 218 13.87 8.04 -9.03
CA SER A 218 15.21 7.50 -9.29
C SER A 218 15.32 6.03 -8.89
N GLY A 219 15.10 5.13 -9.85
CA GLY A 219 15.23 3.68 -9.67
C GLY A 219 14.42 3.10 -8.50
N LEU A 220 14.62 1.81 -8.24
CA LEU A 220 14.07 1.14 -7.07
C LEU A 220 15.20 0.66 -6.17
N ASP A 221 15.21 1.14 -4.94
CA ASP A 221 16.14 0.74 -3.89
C ASP A 221 15.44 -0.21 -2.90
N LEU A 222 16.21 -0.94 -2.09
CA LEU A 222 15.71 -1.76 -1.00
C LEU A 222 16.49 -1.44 0.29
N VAL A 223 15.76 -1.29 1.38
CA VAL A 223 16.32 -1.16 2.74
C VAL A 223 15.64 -2.13 3.69
N ALA A 224 16.35 -2.54 4.74
CA ALA A 224 15.79 -3.28 5.86
C ALA A 224 16.00 -2.51 7.17
N PHE A 225 14.95 -2.26 7.93
CA PHE A 225 15.02 -1.71 9.28
C PHE A 225 15.20 -2.86 10.26
N VAL A 226 16.34 -2.89 10.94
CA VAL A 226 16.81 -4.00 11.77
C VAL A 226 17.15 -3.54 13.19
N ASP A 227 17.53 -4.48 14.06
CA ASP A 227 17.88 -4.25 15.47
C ASP A 227 16.75 -3.53 16.20
N ASP A 228 15.53 -4.09 16.08
CA ASP A 228 14.30 -3.47 16.56
C ASP A 228 14.17 -2.07 15.95
N LEU A 229 14.21 -1.94 14.62
CA LEU A 229 14.13 -0.70 13.80
C LEU A 229 15.09 0.45 14.20
N ARG A 230 16.20 0.16 14.89
CA ARG A 230 17.19 1.18 15.29
C ARG A 230 18.29 1.40 14.26
N ARG A 231 18.47 0.45 13.35
CA ARG A 231 19.45 0.52 12.25
C ARG A 231 18.77 0.30 10.91
N VAL A 232 19.41 0.80 9.86
CA VAL A 232 19.01 0.53 8.47
C VAL A 232 20.11 -0.32 7.85
N ALA A 233 19.75 -1.45 7.27
CA ALA A 233 20.64 -2.37 6.58
C ALA A 233 20.35 -2.34 5.08
N ALA A 234 21.43 -2.40 4.29
CA ALA A 234 21.37 -2.65 2.86
C ALA A 234 21.19 -4.16 2.58
N PRO A 235 20.69 -4.56 1.39
CA PRO A 235 20.63 -5.95 0.95
C PRO A 235 21.97 -6.69 1.01
N SER A 236 23.09 -5.98 0.78
CA SER A 236 24.46 -6.49 0.98
C SER A 236 24.80 -6.86 2.44
N GLY A 237 23.95 -6.51 3.41
CA GLY A 237 24.14 -6.76 4.84
C GLY A 237 24.86 -5.63 5.58
N PHE A 238 25.35 -4.60 4.87
CA PHE A 238 25.97 -3.44 5.53
C PHE A 238 24.93 -2.66 6.35
N ARG A 239 25.31 -2.24 7.56
CA ARG A 239 24.41 -1.57 8.52
C ARG A 239 24.81 -0.13 8.78
N PHE A 240 23.85 0.76 8.70
CA PHE A 240 23.99 2.19 8.95
C PHE A 240 23.22 2.62 10.20
N ALA A 241 23.73 3.66 10.87
CA ALA A 241 22.96 4.42 11.85
C ALA A 241 22.07 5.43 11.11
N PRO A 242 20.77 5.53 11.42
CA PRO A 242 19.92 6.56 10.83
C PRO A 242 20.33 8.00 11.25
N PRO A 243 19.97 9.03 10.46
CA PRO A 243 19.28 8.92 9.18
C PRO A 243 20.21 8.45 8.05
N ILE A 244 19.64 7.80 7.04
CA ILE A 244 20.34 7.56 5.76
C ILE A 244 19.63 8.25 4.60
N GLY A 245 20.38 8.69 3.59
CA GLY A 245 19.86 9.27 2.35
C GLY A 245 20.00 8.35 1.15
N ALA A 246 19.64 8.86 -0.02
CA ALA A 246 19.67 8.15 -1.29
C ALA A 246 21.04 7.54 -1.67
N ALA A 247 22.15 8.12 -1.19
CA ALA A 247 23.49 7.60 -1.47
C ALA A 247 23.83 6.31 -0.68
N GLN A 248 23.10 6.02 0.40
CA GLN A 248 23.32 4.88 1.28
C GLN A 248 22.27 3.77 1.10
N ALA A 249 21.17 4.06 0.39
CA ALA A 249 20.20 3.06 -0.02
C ALA A 249 20.75 2.27 -1.22
N GLU A 250 20.67 0.94 -1.16
CA GLU A 250 21.20 0.10 -2.23
C GLU A 250 20.19 -0.03 -3.37
N ARG A 251 20.64 0.26 -4.58
CA ARG A 251 19.88 0.13 -5.81
C ARG A 251 19.68 -1.34 -6.16
N VAL A 252 18.43 -1.81 -6.17
CA VAL A 252 18.11 -3.18 -6.61
C VAL A 252 17.73 -3.24 -8.08
N VAL A 253 17.11 -2.19 -8.63
CA VAL A 253 16.80 -2.09 -10.07
C VAL A 253 16.98 -0.66 -10.55
N ALA A 254 17.87 -0.46 -11.52
CA ALA A 254 18.03 0.83 -12.19
C ALA A 254 16.88 1.06 -13.19
N VAL A 255 16.29 2.25 -13.13
CA VAL A 255 15.24 2.69 -14.06
C VAL A 255 15.63 4.08 -14.60
N PRO A 256 15.54 4.31 -15.93
CA PRO A 256 15.76 5.63 -16.52
C PRO A 256 14.86 6.70 -15.90
N PHE A 257 15.36 7.93 -15.78
CA PHE A 257 14.61 9.04 -15.17
C PHE A 257 13.36 9.44 -15.96
N ASP A 258 13.33 9.18 -17.27
CA ASP A 258 12.21 9.39 -18.18
C ASP A 258 11.31 8.14 -18.34
N GLY A 259 11.56 7.10 -17.54
CA GLY A 259 10.87 5.83 -17.59
C GLY A 259 9.50 5.82 -16.91
N ASP A 260 8.97 6.94 -16.41
CA ASP A 260 7.66 6.98 -15.74
C ASP A 260 7.53 5.97 -14.57
N LEU A 261 8.63 5.74 -13.85
CA LEU A 261 8.64 4.91 -12.64
C LEU A 261 7.65 5.47 -11.62
N ILE A 262 6.68 4.66 -11.18
CA ILE A 262 5.78 5.05 -10.11
C ILE A 262 6.35 4.79 -8.72
N ASN A 263 5.99 5.65 -7.78
CA ASN A 263 6.29 5.53 -6.37
C ASN A 263 5.09 4.93 -5.59
N GLN A 264 5.37 4.31 -4.43
CA GLN A 264 4.38 3.61 -3.58
C GLN A 264 3.67 2.45 -4.30
N GLY A 265 4.44 1.49 -4.82
CA GLY A 265 3.93 0.26 -5.40
C GLY A 265 3.62 -0.83 -4.37
N GLY A 266 3.21 -2.00 -4.88
CA GLY A 266 3.04 -3.20 -4.07
C GLY A 266 4.37 -3.85 -3.70
N ALA A 267 4.34 -4.64 -2.64
CA ALA A 267 5.44 -5.51 -2.23
C ALA A 267 4.85 -6.71 -1.47
N GLU A 268 5.55 -7.84 -1.49
CA GLU A 268 5.20 -9.04 -0.73
C GLU A 268 6.45 -9.90 -0.49
N LEU A 269 6.41 -10.77 0.52
CA LEU A 269 7.40 -11.82 0.70
C LEU A 269 7.01 -13.03 -0.17
N ASP A 270 7.96 -13.56 -0.94
CA ASP A 270 7.77 -14.84 -1.63
C ASP A 270 7.66 -16.01 -0.61
N PRO A 271 7.31 -17.24 -1.04
CA PRO A 271 7.17 -18.36 -0.12
C PRO A 271 8.46 -18.74 0.62
N GLN A 272 9.62 -18.24 0.18
CA GLN A 272 10.92 -18.40 0.85
C GLN A 272 11.21 -17.25 1.83
N GLY A 273 10.30 -16.29 1.99
CA GLY A 273 10.47 -15.13 2.86
C GLY A 273 11.35 -14.04 2.26
N VAL A 274 11.58 -14.05 0.95
CA VAL A 274 12.41 -13.04 0.27
C VAL A 274 11.52 -11.90 -0.25
N PRO A 275 11.85 -10.63 0.05
CA PRO A 275 11.10 -9.48 -0.46
C PRO A 275 11.08 -9.40 -1.98
N ALA A 276 9.90 -9.13 -2.53
CA ALA A 276 9.67 -8.75 -3.93
C ALA A 276 8.75 -7.52 -4.02
N ALA A 277 8.77 -6.84 -5.15
CA ALA A 277 7.97 -5.64 -5.40
C ALA A 277 7.24 -5.68 -6.74
N ALA A 278 6.06 -5.06 -6.78
CA ALA A 278 5.33 -4.78 -8.01
C ALA A 278 5.22 -3.26 -8.22
N THR A 279 5.64 -2.81 -9.40
CA THR A 279 5.60 -1.39 -9.82
C THR A 279 5.40 -1.31 -11.33
N TRP A 280 5.63 -0.15 -11.95
CA TRP A 280 5.77 -0.02 -13.40
C TRP A 280 6.86 0.95 -13.80
N TRP A 281 7.31 0.81 -15.05
CA TRP A 281 8.02 1.83 -15.83
C TRP A 281 7.95 1.49 -17.32
N ARG A 282 8.26 2.46 -18.16
CA ARG A 282 8.44 2.38 -19.60
C ARG A 282 9.89 2.09 -19.94
N ASP A 283 10.12 1.09 -20.78
CA ASP A 283 11.46 0.82 -21.32
C ASP A 283 11.83 1.88 -22.37
N PRO A 284 13.13 2.15 -22.59
CA PRO A 284 13.57 3.06 -23.65
C PRO A 284 13.05 2.64 -25.03
N GLY A 285 12.49 3.59 -25.79
CA GLY A 285 11.94 3.37 -27.13
C GLY A 285 10.52 2.80 -27.15
N GLU A 286 9.99 2.35 -26.01
CA GLU A 286 8.60 1.91 -25.88
C GLU A 286 7.66 3.09 -25.60
N ALA A 287 6.38 2.95 -25.94
CA ALA A 287 5.37 3.99 -25.72
C ALA A 287 4.62 3.83 -24.38
N ALA A 288 4.32 2.58 -23.99
CA ALA A 288 3.47 2.27 -22.84
C ALA A 288 4.29 1.76 -21.63
N PRO A 289 4.17 2.39 -20.44
CA PRO A 289 4.68 1.81 -19.20
C PRO A 289 4.10 0.41 -18.95
N GLN A 290 4.93 -0.50 -18.44
CA GLN A 290 4.55 -1.88 -18.13
C GLN A 290 4.70 -2.15 -16.65
N PHE A 291 3.81 -2.96 -16.07
CA PHE A 291 4.05 -3.53 -14.77
C PHE A 291 5.34 -4.35 -14.77
N ARG A 292 5.97 -4.37 -13.60
CA ARG A 292 7.24 -5.03 -13.35
C ARG A 292 7.15 -5.76 -12.03
N LEU A 293 7.55 -7.01 -12.04
CA LEU A 293 7.87 -7.76 -10.83
C LEU A 293 9.37 -7.65 -10.61
N VAL A 294 9.76 -7.07 -9.48
CA VAL A 294 11.14 -7.04 -9.00
C VAL A 294 11.31 -8.13 -7.96
N HIS A 295 12.22 -9.07 -8.18
CA HIS A 295 12.42 -10.21 -7.31
C HIS A 295 13.91 -10.59 -7.22
N ARG A 296 14.28 -11.37 -6.20
CA ARG A 296 15.63 -11.93 -6.05
C ARG A 296 15.82 -13.11 -7.01
N ALA A 297 16.87 -13.07 -7.82
CA ALA A 297 17.41 -14.18 -8.60
C ALA A 297 18.77 -14.62 -8.03
N ALA A 298 19.40 -15.61 -8.65
CA ALA A 298 20.65 -16.20 -8.16
C ALA A 298 21.83 -15.20 -8.09
N ASP A 299 21.87 -14.25 -9.01
CA ASP A 299 22.95 -13.27 -9.19
C ASP A 299 22.62 -11.88 -8.62
N GLY A 300 21.39 -11.65 -8.16
CA GLY A 300 20.96 -10.34 -7.65
C GLY A 300 19.47 -10.12 -7.80
N PHE A 301 19.02 -8.90 -7.54
CA PHE A 301 17.65 -8.52 -7.88
C PHE A 301 17.51 -8.29 -9.38
N ARG A 302 16.42 -8.78 -9.96
CA ARG A 302 16.06 -8.53 -11.35
C ARG A 302 14.60 -8.09 -11.47
N ALA A 303 14.29 -7.51 -12.61
CA ALA A 303 12.94 -7.13 -12.96
C ALA A 303 12.46 -7.92 -14.18
N VAL A 304 11.22 -8.42 -14.13
CA VAL A 304 10.54 -9.02 -15.26
C VAL A 304 9.31 -8.21 -15.63
N LYS A 305 9.00 -8.16 -16.94
CA LYS A 305 7.79 -7.52 -17.44
C LYS A 305 6.56 -8.36 -17.04
N ALA A 306 5.58 -7.72 -16.41
CA ALA A 306 4.42 -8.35 -15.80
C ALA A 306 3.08 -7.96 -16.46
N SER A 307 3.13 -7.28 -17.61
CA SER A 307 1.98 -6.87 -18.39
C SER A 307 2.31 -6.78 -19.89
N ALA A 308 1.27 -6.57 -20.69
CA ALA A 308 1.36 -6.25 -22.11
C ALA A 308 0.45 -5.06 -22.46
N PHE A 309 0.55 -3.98 -21.67
CA PHE A 309 -0.22 -2.76 -21.88
C PHE A 309 0.16 -2.08 -23.19
N THR A 310 -0.79 -1.38 -23.78
CA THR A 310 -0.62 -0.67 -25.06
C THR A 310 -0.87 0.83 -24.94
N THR A 311 -1.49 1.28 -23.85
CA THR A 311 -1.87 2.67 -23.59
C THR A 311 -0.65 3.48 -23.15
N PRO A 312 -0.20 4.47 -23.95
CA PRO A 312 0.86 5.38 -23.53
C PRO A 312 0.34 6.35 -22.47
N PHE A 313 1.17 6.65 -21.48
CA PHE A 313 0.97 7.75 -20.55
C PHE A 313 2.31 8.20 -19.96
N THR A 314 2.31 9.39 -19.36
CA THR A 314 3.45 9.98 -18.66
C THR A 314 3.00 10.41 -17.27
N LEU A 315 3.87 10.23 -16.27
CA LEU A 315 3.63 10.75 -14.94
C LEU A 315 3.97 12.24 -14.92
N ALA A 316 2.93 13.07 -15.02
CA ALA A 316 3.05 14.52 -14.94
C ALA A 316 1.86 15.14 -14.20
N GLY A 317 2.11 16.24 -13.51
CA GLY A 317 1.12 17.01 -12.77
C GLY A 317 1.39 17.06 -11.27
N ARG A 318 0.36 17.46 -10.52
CA ARG A 318 0.40 17.70 -9.08
C ARG A 318 -0.78 16.99 -8.40
N GLY A 319 -0.61 16.67 -7.12
CA GLY A 319 -1.62 15.96 -6.34
C GLY A 319 -1.78 14.50 -6.77
N THR A 320 -2.92 13.90 -6.44
CA THR A 320 -3.26 12.54 -6.87
C THR A 320 -3.51 12.52 -8.39
N LEU A 321 -2.80 11.64 -9.09
CA LEU A 321 -2.88 11.51 -10.55
C LEU A 321 -3.99 10.54 -10.96
N VAL A 322 -4.70 10.89 -12.03
CA VAL A 322 -5.69 10.00 -12.66
C VAL A 322 -4.99 9.16 -13.73
N LEU A 323 -4.61 7.94 -13.37
CA LEU A 323 -3.80 7.06 -14.21
C LEU A 323 -4.64 5.98 -14.91
N PRO A 324 -4.24 5.53 -16.13
CA PRO A 324 -4.98 4.50 -16.87
C PRO A 324 -4.94 3.13 -16.21
N HIS A 325 -3.90 2.86 -15.40
CA HIS A 325 -3.75 1.65 -14.59
C HIS A 325 -3.59 2.07 -13.13
N SER A 326 -4.18 1.32 -12.21
CA SER A 326 -3.87 1.47 -10.78
C SER A 326 -2.48 0.94 -10.47
N ARG A 327 -1.87 1.42 -9.37
CA ARG A 327 -0.72 0.72 -8.79
C ARG A 327 -1.11 -0.73 -8.48
N PRO A 328 -0.24 -1.71 -8.74
CA PRO A 328 -0.56 -3.12 -8.52
C PRO A 328 -0.30 -3.50 -7.06
N ALA A 329 -1.22 -4.27 -6.47
CA ALA A 329 -0.91 -5.07 -5.29
C ALA A 329 -0.15 -6.33 -5.73
N LEU A 330 0.72 -6.85 -4.87
CA LEU A 330 1.49 -8.07 -5.12
C LEU A 330 1.13 -9.13 -4.06
N LEU A 331 0.96 -10.36 -4.52
CA LEU A 331 0.75 -11.55 -3.72
C LEU A 331 1.59 -12.71 -4.28
N PHE A 332 1.88 -13.71 -3.46
CA PHE A 332 2.45 -14.98 -3.90
C PHE A 332 1.57 -16.15 -3.52
N SER A 333 1.19 -16.98 -4.49
CA SER A 333 0.46 -18.22 -4.22
C SER A 333 1.31 -19.21 -3.43
N ARG A 334 0.69 -20.25 -2.86
CA ARG A 334 1.41 -21.32 -2.15
C ARG A 334 2.43 -22.04 -3.04
N GLU A 335 2.18 -22.07 -4.34
CA GLU A 335 3.07 -22.65 -5.35
C GLU A 335 4.14 -21.66 -5.86
N GLY A 336 4.16 -20.43 -5.34
CA GLY A 336 5.13 -19.40 -5.71
C GLY A 336 4.78 -18.62 -6.98
N HIS A 337 3.55 -18.71 -7.49
CA HIS A 337 3.09 -17.82 -8.56
C HIS A 337 2.98 -16.39 -8.02
N ALA A 338 3.57 -15.43 -8.71
CA ALA A 338 3.35 -14.02 -8.40
C ALA A 338 2.02 -13.58 -9.00
N VAL A 339 1.17 -12.97 -8.19
CA VAL A 339 -0.17 -12.49 -8.57
C VAL A 339 -0.23 -10.98 -8.38
N LEU A 340 -0.32 -10.26 -9.50
CA LEU A 340 -0.45 -8.80 -9.50
C LEU A 340 -1.93 -8.43 -9.68
N VAL A 341 -2.55 -7.89 -8.64
CA VAL A 341 -3.94 -7.41 -8.69
C VAL A 341 -3.94 -5.94 -9.05
N TYR A 342 -4.81 -5.53 -9.98
CA TYR A 342 -4.85 -4.16 -10.50
C TYR A 342 -6.18 -3.82 -11.20
N ARG A 343 -6.43 -2.52 -11.34
CA ARG A 343 -7.48 -1.95 -12.19
C ARG A 343 -6.87 -1.37 -13.46
N SER A 344 -7.53 -1.53 -14.61
CA SER A 344 -7.04 -0.94 -15.86
C SER A 344 -8.14 -0.50 -16.81
N ARG A 345 -7.95 0.68 -17.43
CA ARG A 345 -8.82 1.21 -18.50
C ARG A 345 -8.79 0.38 -19.78
N GLU A 346 -7.71 -0.35 -20.06
CA GLU A 346 -7.62 -1.23 -21.24
C GLU A 346 -8.58 -2.41 -21.20
N ILE A 347 -9.08 -2.72 -20.00
CA ILE A 347 -10.10 -3.74 -19.75
C ILE A 347 -11.41 -3.11 -19.24
N GLY A 348 -11.67 -1.84 -19.58
CA GLY A 348 -12.92 -1.17 -19.25
C GLY A 348 -13.02 -0.64 -17.81
N GLY A 349 -11.89 -0.45 -17.13
CA GLY A 349 -11.88 -0.01 -15.72
C GLY A 349 -12.10 -1.15 -14.71
N ALA A 350 -12.11 -2.38 -15.20
CA ALA A 350 -12.28 -3.60 -14.43
C ALA A 350 -11.08 -3.94 -13.53
N LEU A 351 -11.31 -4.80 -12.53
CA LEU A 351 -10.30 -5.41 -11.68
C LEU A 351 -9.82 -6.74 -12.29
N ALA A 352 -8.51 -6.94 -12.36
CA ALA A 352 -7.90 -8.17 -12.85
C ALA A 352 -6.68 -8.58 -12.01
N ALA A 353 -6.30 -9.84 -12.16
CA ALA A 353 -5.07 -10.43 -11.65
C ALA A 353 -4.21 -10.93 -12.81
N ASN A 354 -2.97 -10.44 -12.92
CA ASN A 354 -1.96 -11.03 -13.80
C ASN A 354 -1.18 -12.07 -13.00
N VAL A 355 -0.95 -13.24 -13.59
CA VAL A 355 -0.24 -14.35 -12.94
C VAL A 355 1.09 -14.59 -13.66
N LEU A 356 2.16 -14.71 -12.88
CA LEU A 356 3.50 -15.04 -13.37
C LEU A 356 4.02 -16.30 -12.68
N ALA A 357 4.42 -17.30 -13.46
CA ALA A 357 4.85 -18.59 -12.96
C ALA A 357 6.36 -18.65 -12.65
N PRO A 358 6.77 -19.19 -11.48
CA PRO A 358 8.18 -19.39 -11.13
C PRO A 358 8.85 -20.42 -12.06
N PRO A 359 10.19 -20.53 -12.07
CA PRO A 359 11.16 -19.73 -11.30
C PRO A 359 11.50 -18.39 -11.96
N ASP A 360 11.17 -18.23 -13.24
CA ASP A 360 11.51 -17.04 -14.02
C ASP A 360 10.42 -15.98 -14.06
N TYR A 361 9.30 -16.22 -13.37
CA TYR A 361 8.13 -15.35 -13.36
C TYR A 361 7.70 -14.98 -14.78
N ARG A 362 7.47 -16.01 -15.61
CA ARG A 362 6.92 -15.80 -16.95
C ARG A 362 5.44 -15.48 -16.82
N PHE A 363 4.98 -14.47 -17.54
CA PHE A 363 3.54 -14.15 -17.62
C PHE A 363 2.79 -15.35 -18.23
N VAL A 364 1.90 -15.96 -17.45
CA VAL A 364 1.10 -17.12 -17.90
C VAL A 364 -0.30 -16.69 -18.33
N GLY A 365 -0.89 -15.71 -17.64
CA GLY A 365 -2.12 -15.09 -18.12
C GLY A 365 -2.75 -14.12 -17.14
N ARG A 366 -4.01 -13.78 -17.42
CA ARG A 366 -4.78 -12.75 -16.71
C ARG A 366 -6.17 -13.25 -16.40
N THR A 367 -6.56 -13.17 -15.14
CA THR A 367 -7.91 -13.45 -14.67
C THR A 367 -8.66 -12.14 -14.41
N LEU A 368 -9.84 -11.98 -15.04
CA LEU A 368 -10.74 -10.85 -14.76
C LEU A 368 -11.51 -11.15 -13.46
N LEU A 369 -11.40 -10.29 -12.45
CA LEU A 369 -11.99 -10.51 -11.11
C LEU A 369 -13.34 -9.80 -10.98
N TRP A 370 -13.43 -8.55 -11.42
CA TRP A 370 -14.63 -7.72 -11.36
C TRP A 370 -14.74 -6.93 -12.66
N ASP A 371 -15.87 -7.00 -13.37
CA ASP A 371 -16.03 -6.48 -14.73
C ASP A 371 -16.68 -5.09 -14.84
N GLU A 372 -17.09 -4.49 -13.71
CA GLU A 372 -17.57 -3.11 -13.70
C GLU A 372 -16.41 -2.10 -13.66
N ASP A 373 -16.66 -0.89 -14.20
CA ASP A 373 -15.72 0.23 -14.14
C ASP A 373 -15.58 0.78 -12.71
N LEU A 374 -14.41 0.55 -12.11
CA LEU A 374 -14.08 1.03 -10.76
C LEU A 374 -13.52 2.46 -10.73
N GLY A 375 -13.43 3.13 -11.87
CA GLY A 375 -12.98 4.52 -11.97
C GLY A 375 -11.50 4.69 -11.58
N ALA A 376 -11.23 5.42 -10.50
CA ALA A 376 -9.88 5.71 -10.00
C ALA A 376 -9.33 4.65 -9.02
N TYR A 377 -10.10 3.61 -8.72
CA TYR A 377 -9.76 2.56 -7.74
C TYR A 377 -8.33 2.02 -7.87
N GLU A 378 -7.71 1.78 -6.72
CA GLU A 378 -6.51 0.94 -6.57
C GLU A 378 -6.75 -0.19 -5.55
N PRO A 379 -6.14 -1.38 -5.74
CA PRO A 379 -6.45 -2.57 -4.97
C PRO A 379 -6.11 -2.48 -3.48
N ILE A 380 -7.11 -2.65 -2.62
CA ILE A 380 -6.94 -2.77 -1.17
C ILE A 380 -7.11 -4.24 -0.79
N VAL A 381 -6.00 -4.97 -0.69
CA VAL A 381 -5.97 -6.41 -0.52
C VAL A 381 -5.72 -6.79 0.94
N ASP A 382 -6.43 -7.81 1.43
CA ASP A 382 -6.12 -8.47 2.69
C ASP A 382 -5.01 -9.51 2.49
N HIS A 383 -3.77 -9.09 2.76
CA HIS A 383 -2.59 -9.93 2.59
C HIS A 383 -2.58 -11.14 3.53
N ALA A 384 -3.19 -11.03 4.72
CA ALA A 384 -3.26 -12.13 5.68
C ALA A 384 -4.25 -13.21 5.22
N ALA A 385 -5.44 -12.80 4.74
CA ALA A 385 -6.43 -13.73 4.17
C ALA A 385 -5.86 -14.56 3.01
N TRP A 386 -5.05 -13.94 2.15
CA TRP A 386 -4.36 -14.64 1.08
C TRP A 386 -3.35 -15.65 1.62
N ARG A 387 -2.37 -15.19 2.41
CA ARG A 387 -1.27 -16.02 2.90
C ARG A 387 -1.74 -17.20 3.76
N GLU A 388 -2.74 -16.98 4.61
CA GLU A 388 -3.20 -17.96 5.59
C GLU A 388 -4.32 -18.83 5.01
N GLY A 389 -5.25 -18.23 4.26
CA GLY A 389 -6.47 -18.88 3.79
C GLY A 389 -6.50 -19.26 2.31
N GLY A 390 -5.56 -18.77 1.48
CA GLY A 390 -5.64 -18.92 0.02
C GLY A 390 -6.85 -18.19 -0.56
N VAL A 391 -7.23 -17.06 0.05
CA VAL A 391 -8.38 -16.25 -0.36
C VAL A 391 -7.91 -14.86 -0.74
N LEU A 392 -8.15 -14.46 -1.99
CA LEU A 392 -8.02 -13.06 -2.39
C LEU A 392 -9.24 -12.33 -1.85
N SER A 393 -9.08 -11.60 -0.75
CA SER A 393 -10.09 -10.70 -0.20
C SER A 393 -9.70 -9.25 -0.49
N VAL A 394 -10.65 -8.48 -1.04
CA VAL A 394 -10.41 -7.11 -1.50
C VAL A 394 -11.49 -6.17 -0.97
N LEU A 395 -11.09 -5.06 -0.35
CA LEU A 395 -11.98 -3.92 -0.12
C LEU A 395 -12.18 -3.18 -1.45
N LEU A 396 -13.36 -3.33 -2.03
CA LEU A 396 -13.72 -2.91 -3.38
C LEU A 396 -14.74 -1.77 -3.33
N GLN A 397 -14.48 -0.69 -4.04
CA GLN A 397 -15.38 0.44 -4.16
C GLN A 397 -15.08 1.20 -5.45
N ARG A 398 -16.11 1.59 -6.22
CA ARG A 398 -15.92 2.55 -7.30
C ARG A 398 -15.62 3.93 -6.73
N CYS A 399 -14.71 4.67 -7.35
CA CYS A 399 -14.42 6.05 -6.96
C CYS A 399 -14.03 6.93 -8.16
N ALA A 400 -14.24 8.24 -8.01
CA ALA A 400 -13.64 9.26 -8.85
C ALA A 400 -12.29 9.71 -8.24
N GLN A 401 -11.54 10.53 -8.98
CA GLN A 401 -10.42 11.29 -8.43
C GLN A 401 -10.34 12.63 -9.17
N PRO A 402 -10.70 13.75 -8.53
CA PRO A 402 -10.59 15.06 -9.14
C PRO A 402 -9.11 15.40 -9.37
N PRO A 403 -8.78 16.10 -10.46
CA PRO A 403 -7.43 16.61 -10.66
C PRO A 403 -6.98 17.49 -9.49
N ARG A 404 -5.71 17.36 -9.08
CA ARG A 404 -5.06 18.21 -8.06
C ARG A 404 -5.75 18.18 -6.68
N ASP A 405 -6.40 17.08 -6.34
CA ASP A 405 -7.09 16.91 -5.06
C ASP A 405 -8.14 18.01 -4.81
N GLY A 406 -8.84 18.45 -5.87
CA GLY A 406 -9.93 19.40 -5.73
C GLY A 406 -11.05 18.87 -4.82
N SER A 407 -11.88 19.76 -4.25
CA SER A 407 -12.92 19.41 -3.26
C SER A 407 -13.98 18.40 -3.75
N GLY A 408 -13.95 18.03 -5.04
CA GLY A 408 -14.77 16.99 -5.65
C GLY A 408 -16.27 17.28 -5.62
N GLU A 409 -17.03 16.51 -6.37
CA GLU A 409 -18.46 16.38 -6.10
C GLU A 409 -18.65 15.34 -4.99
N ARG A 410 -19.53 15.63 -4.03
CA ARG A 410 -19.92 14.65 -3.02
C ARG A 410 -20.74 13.56 -3.67
N THR A 411 -20.04 12.48 -4.03
CA THR A 411 -20.61 11.27 -4.62
C THR A 411 -20.34 10.10 -3.70
N SER A 412 -21.22 9.11 -3.73
CA SER A 412 -21.08 7.87 -2.98
C SER A 412 -21.18 6.65 -3.89
N ALA A 413 -20.57 5.56 -3.44
CA ALA A 413 -20.67 4.24 -4.05
C ALA A 413 -20.65 3.19 -2.94
N GLU A 414 -21.25 2.03 -3.19
CA GLU A 414 -21.24 0.91 -2.26
C GLU A 414 -19.80 0.43 -2.01
N ALA A 415 -19.38 0.37 -0.75
CA ALA A 415 -18.14 -0.28 -0.36
C ALA A 415 -18.42 -1.76 -0.04
N ARG A 416 -17.54 -2.65 -0.50
CA ARG A 416 -17.71 -4.10 -0.37
C ARG A 416 -16.43 -4.77 0.05
N VAL A 417 -16.54 -5.91 0.72
CA VAL A 417 -15.47 -6.91 0.67
C VAL A 417 -15.85 -8.01 -0.31
N VAL A 418 -14.97 -8.29 -1.27
CA VAL A 418 -15.17 -9.29 -2.31
C VAL A 418 -14.06 -10.32 -2.26
N GLU A 419 -14.43 -11.60 -2.38
CA GLU A 419 -13.53 -12.73 -2.14
C GLU A 419 -13.50 -13.71 -3.31
N TRP A 420 -12.30 -14.18 -3.66
CA TRP A 420 -12.06 -15.21 -4.67
C TRP A 420 -11.06 -16.24 -4.14
N ALA A 421 -11.15 -17.47 -4.65
CA ALA A 421 -10.22 -18.54 -4.28
C ALA A 421 -8.91 -18.43 -5.07
N GLU A 422 -7.77 -18.69 -4.42
CA GLU A 422 -6.45 -18.73 -5.06
C GLU A 422 -6.41 -19.71 -6.23
N ASP A 423 -6.89 -20.94 -6.04
CA ASP A 423 -6.91 -22.00 -7.05
C ASP A 423 -7.73 -21.64 -8.28
N GLU A 424 -8.90 -21.02 -8.10
CA GLU A 424 -9.74 -20.54 -9.19
C GLU A 424 -9.10 -19.38 -9.98
N ILE A 425 -8.31 -18.52 -9.31
CA ILE A 425 -7.58 -17.43 -9.97
C ILE A 425 -6.47 -17.99 -10.85
N LEU A 426 -5.71 -18.95 -10.33
CA LEU A 426 -4.57 -19.57 -11.04
C LEU A 426 -5.05 -20.42 -12.23
N ALA A 427 -6.05 -21.28 -12.02
CA ALA A 427 -6.58 -22.19 -13.05
C ALA A 427 -7.19 -21.46 -14.27
N ARG A 428 -7.55 -20.18 -14.13
CA ARG A 428 -8.11 -19.35 -15.20
C ARG A 428 -7.07 -18.48 -15.92
N ALA A 429 -5.88 -18.37 -15.34
CA ALA A 429 -4.77 -17.66 -15.95
C ALA A 429 -3.93 -18.56 -16.86
N GLU A 430 -3.92 -19.87 -16.62
CA GLU A 430 -3.48 -20.89 -17.59
C GLU A 430 -4.46 -20.99 -18.78
#